data_AF-A0A0J1BSN3-F1
#
_entry.id   AF-A0A0J1BSN3-F1
#
_cell.length_a   1.000
_cell.length_b   1.000
_cell.length_c   1.000
_cell.angle_alpha   90.00
_cell.angle_beta   90.00
_cell.angle_gamma   90.00
#
_symmetry.space_group_name_H-M   'P 1'
#
loop_
_entity.id
_entity.type
_entity.pdbx_description
1 polymer ?
#
loop_
_entity_poly.entity_id
_entity_poly.type
_entity_poly.pdbx_seq_one_letter_code
_entity_poly.pdbx_strand_id
1 'polypeptide(L)'
;MNSTGNSDGSGVALLVTGATVVSVVSSVLADLRVIAVTALVLAGLLVVVLLLRTTLRALRPGAAGRRRARHRTLETARRAGTENMRAAWMHRQLGLLPPQQRTADTAFVAARLAEVPRADWDVARLRLHGRALWSVRDAAGRTPLHQEVEARLDRVAAVISDLTEDEFDTRLGQRDDRYLLHPDPDVRAAYLAGGSEAVEAIMGAISAARAQARADAAAQAAADSLARERNAALRALREIHRPTGSRDAHAAWEEQARRIGR
;
A
#
# COMPACT_ATOMS: atom_id res chain seq x y z
N MET A 1 -6.71 15.32 125.70
CA MET A 1 -5.99 14.31 124.89
C MET A 1 -6.72 14.17 123.56
N ASN A 2 -5.95 14.29 122.47
CA ASN A 2 -6.38 14.21 121.07
C ASN A 2 -7.11 12.89 120.75
N SER A 3 -8.08 12.94 119.82
CA SER A 3 -8.03 12.09 118.62
C SER A 3 -8.98 12.61 117.55
N THR A 4 -8.36 13.06 116.47
CA THR A 4 -8.88 13.34 115.13
C THR A 4 -9.08 12.03 114.34
N GLY A 5 -9.95 12.05 113.33
CA GLY A 5 -10.07 11.02 112.29
C GLY A 5 -11.52 10.54 112.15
N ASN A 6 -12.11 10.37 110.97
CA ASN A 6 -11.57 10.22 109.63
C ASN A 6 -12.79 10.24 108.67
N SER A 7 -13.04 11.32 107.93
CA SER A 7 -14.21 11.42 107.01
C SER A 7 -13.90 11.98 105.63
N ASP A 8 -12.63 11.98 105.20
CA ASP A 8 -12.21 12.58 103.92
C ASP A 8 -12.01 11.56 102.79
N GLY A 9 -12.17 10.26 103.04
CA GLY A 9 -11.86 9.20 102.08
C GLY A 9 -12.97 8.88 101.06
N SER A 10 -14.25 9.05 101.41
CA SER A 10 -15.36 8.58 100.55
C SER A 10 -15.70 9.55 99.41
N GLY A 11 -15.55 10.86 99.64
CA GLY A 11 -15.80 11.88 98.61
C GLY A 11 -14.76 11.89 97.49
N VAL A 12 -13.49 11.64 97.82
CA VAL A 12 -12.39 11.57 96.85
C VAL A 12 -12.49 10.29 96.00
N ALA A 13 -12.85 9.16 96.60
CA ALA A 13 -13.03 7.89 95.89
C ALA A 13 -14.14 7.97 94.83
N LEU A 14 -15.24 8.69 95.11
CA LEU A 14 -16.40 8.82 94.24
C LEU A 14 -16.16 9.79 93.08
N LEU A 15 -15.36 10.84 93.29
CA LEU A 15 -14.92 11.76 92.23
C LEU A 15 -13.92 11.08 91.27
N VAL A 16 -13.01 10.26 91.79
CA VAL A 16 -12.04 9.53 90.95
C VAL A 16 -12.73 8.46 90.11
N THR A 17 -13.66 7.68 90.69
CA THR A 17 -14.43 6.70 89.90
C THR A 17 -15.34 7.39 88.88
N GLY A 18 -16.03 8.48 89.26
CA GLY A 18 -16.83 9.27 88.32
C GLY A 18 -16.02 9.82 87.13
N ALA A 19 -14.84 10.36 87.40
CA ALA A 19 -13.95 10.91 86.36
C ALA A 19 -13.42 9.82 85.40
N THR A 20 -13.08 8.64 85.91
CA THR A 20 -12.63 7.52 85.06
C THR A 20 -13.74 6.99 84.15
N VAL A 21 -14.98 6.87 84.66
CA VAL A 21 -16.12 6.43 83.86
C VAL A 21 -16.45 7.44 82.76
N VAL A 22 -16.46 8.74 83.08
CA VAL A 22 -16.68 9.80 82.07
C VAL A 22 -15.58 9.83 81.02
N SER A 23 -14.32 9.61 81.41
CA SER A 23 -13.19 9.52 80.49
C SER A 23 -13.27 8.32 79.55
N VAL A 24 -13.62 7.14 80.08
CA VAL A 24 -13.80 5.91 79.28
C VAL A 24 -14.98 6.06 78.32
N VAL A 25 -16.11 6.58 78.78
CA VAL A 25 -17.29 6.82 77.93
C VAL A 25 -16.97 7.85 76.83
N SER A 26 -16.24 8.92 77.16
CA SER A 26 -15.82 9.93 76.19
C SER A 26 -14.85 9.37 75.14
N SER A 27 -13.92 8.49 75.54
CA SER A 27 -13.00 7.79 74.63
C SER A 27 -13.74 6.86 73.67
N VAL A 28 -14.68 6.05 74.18
CA VAL A 28 -15.47 5.12 73.34
C VAL A 28 -16.35 5.88 72.34
N LEU A 29 -16.94 7.01 72.73
CA LEU A 29 -17.70 7.89 71.85
C LEU A 29 -16.82 8.56 70.78
N ALA A 30 -15.57 8.91 71.12
CA ALA A 30 -14.61 9.45 70.16
C ALA A 30 -14.22 8.39 69.13
N ASP A 31 -13.93 7.16 69.56
CA ASP A 31 -13.58 6.05 68.67
C ASP A 31 -14.74 5.67 67.73
N LEU A 32 -15.98 5.63 68.24
CA LEU A 32 -17.18 5.41 67.41
C LEU A 32 -17.37 6.49 66.34
N ARG A 33 -17.07 7.76 66.66
CA ARG A 33 -17.11 8.84 65.67
C ARG A 33 -16.03 8.71 64.61
N VAL A 34 -14.82 8.30 64.99
CA VAL A 34 -13.73 8.05 64.04
C VAL A 34 -14.07 6.89 63.11
N ILE A 35 -14.63 5.80 63.63
CA ILE A 35 -15.08 4.65 62.84
C ILE A 35 -16.22 5.06 61.88
N ALA A 36 -17.19 5.84 62.35
CA ALA A 36 -18.28 6.32 61.50
C ALA A 36 -17.78 7.23 60.37
N VAL A 37 -16.86 8.15 60.66
CA VAL A 37 -16.28 9.06 59.65
C VAL A 37 -15.44 8.28 58.64
N THR A 38 -14.60 7.34 59.08
CA THR A 38 -13.78 6.52 58.17
C THR A 38 -14.63 5.61 57.28
N ALA A 39 -15.71 5.01 57.81
CA ALA A 39 -16.66 4.23 57.02
C ALA A 39 -17.36 5.09 55.96
N LEU A 40 -17.71 6.34 56.29
CA LEU A 40 -18.38 7.27 55.37
C LEU A 40 -17.43 7.76 54.26
N VAL A 41 -16.16 8.01 54.61
CA VAL A 41 -15.10 8.32 53.64
C VAL A 41 -14.88 7.15 52.69
N LEU A 42 -14.76 5.91 53.21
CA LEU A 42 -14.61 4.70 52.39
C LEU A 42 -15.81 4.49 51.47
N ALA A 43 -17.04 4.66 51.96
CA ALA A 43 -18.25 4.57 51.15
C ALA A 43 -18.27 5.62 50.04
N GLY A 44 -17.90 6.87 50.36
CA GLY A 44 -17.76 7.95 49.38
C GLY A 44 -16.71 7.62 48.30
N LEU A 45 -15.56 7.08 48.70
CA LEU A 45 -14.49 6.66 47.79
C LEU A 45 -14.96 5.53 46.86
N LEU A 46 -15.73 4.57 47.39
CA LEU A 46 -16.29 3.46 46.62
C LEU A 46 -17.32 3.96 45.59
N VAL A 47 -18.16 4.93 45.95
CA VAL A 47 -19.09 5.60 45.04
C VAL A 47 -18.35 6.36 43.94
N VAL A 48 -17.28 7.08 44.28
CA VAL A 48 -16.44 7.78 43.29
C VAL A 48 -15.79 6.78 42.33
N VAL A 49 -15.27 5.66 42.82
CA VAL A 49 -14.68 4.60 41.97
C VAL A 49 -15.73 3.97 41.05
N LEU A 50 -16.94 3.73 41.55
CA LEU A 50 -18.06 3.22 40.75
C LEU A 50 -18.48 4.21 39.65
N LEU A 51 -18.63 5.49 39.99
CA LEU A 51 -18.94 6.56 39.04
C LEU A 51 -17.84 6.75 37.99
N LEU A 52 -16.57 6.65 38.39
CA LEU A 52 -15.45 6.71 37.47
C LEU A 52 -15.45 5.50 36.52
N ARG A 53 -15.75 4.30 37.02
CA ARG A 53 -15.86 3.08 36.18
C ARG A 53 -17.03 3.13 35.21
N THR A 54 -18.19 3.66 35.61
CA THR A 54 -19.36 3.75 34.74
C THR A 54 -19.17 4.82 33.67
N THR A 55 -18.61 5.99 34.02
CA THR A 55 -18.27 7.05 33.07
C THR A 55 -17.19 6.61 32.07
N LEU A 56 -16.13 5.92 32.52
CA LEU A 56 -15.11 5.33 31.63
C LEU A 56 -15.68 4.26 30.70
N ARG A 57 -16.68 3.47 31.14
CA ARG A 57 -17.39 2.52 30.27
C ARG A 57 -18.30 3.22 29.25
N ALA A 58 -18.91 4.34 29.62
CA ALA A 58 -19.71 5.17 28.71
C ALA A 58 -18.84 5.91 27.67
N LEU A 59 -17.58 6.18 28.00
CA LEU A 59 -16.56 6.75 27.10
C LEU A 59 -15.92 5.72 26.16
N ARG A 60 -16.31 4.43 26.19
CA ARG A 60 -15.94 3.48 25.13
C ARG A 60 -16.39 4.05 23.78
N PRO A 61 -15.59 3.88 22.71
CA PRO A 61 -15.90 4.46 21.41
C PRO A 61 -17.34 4.14 21.02
N GLY A 62 -18.15 5.20 20.86
CA GLY A 62 -19.56 5.09 20.52
C GLY A 62 -19.77 4.27 19.24
N ALA A 63 -21.03 3.99 18.89
CA ALA A 63 -21.36 3.23 17.66
C ALA A 63 -20.61 3.74 16.41
N ALA A 64 -20.34 5.04 16.32
CA ALA A 64 -19.52 5.64 15.27
C ALA A 64 -18.05 5.19 15.29
N GLY A 65 -17.40 5.08 16.45
CA GLY A 65 -16.02 4.61 16.58
C GLY A 65 -15.89 3.12 16.24
N ARG A 66 -16.88 2.30 16.63
CA ARG A 66 -16.95 0.88 16.23
C ARG A 66 -17.18 0.71 14.73
N ARG A 67 -18.07 1.51 14.12
CA ARG A 67 -18.26 1.52 12.66
C ARG A 67 -16.99 1.92 11.92
N ARG A 68 -16.27 2.96 12.38
CA ARG A 68 -15.03 3.42 11.76
C ARG A 68 -13.90 2.38 11.88
N ALA A 69 -13.79 1.71 13.03
CA ALA A 69 -12.83 0.62 13.23
C ALA A 69 -13.14 -0.55 12.30
N ARG A 70 -14.41 -1.00 12.24
CA ARG A 70 -14.84 -2.06 11.32
C ARG A 70 -14.57 -1.70 9.87
N HIS A 71 -14.92 -0.48 9.45
CA HIS A 71 -14.68 -0.02 8.09
C HIS A 71 -13.19 -0.06 7.73
N ARG A 72 -12.30 0.43 8.60
CA ARG A 72 -10.85 0.31 8.39
C ARG A 72 -10.38 -1.13 8.26
N THR A 73 -10.92 -2.04 9.07
CA THR A 73 -10.59 -3.48 8.98
C THR A 73 -11.00 -4.06 7.62
N LEU A 74 -12.20 -3.74 7.14
CA LEU A 74 -12.68 -4.17 5.83
C LEU A 74 -11.82 -3.59 4.69
N GLU A 75 -11.49 -2.30 4.75
CA GLU A 75 -10.59 -1.66 3.76
C GLU A 75 -9.20 -2.30 3.76
N THR A 76 -8.67 -2.63 4.94
CA THR A 76 -7.36 -3.29 5.07
C THR A 76 -7.41 -4.69 4.48
N ALA A 77 -8.48 -5.45 4.73
CA ALA A 77 -8.67 -6.77 4.15
C ALA A 77 -8.79 -6.71 2.63
N ARG A 78 -9.55 -5.74 2.09
CA ARG A 78 -9.66 -5.51 0.64
C ARG A 78 -8.28 -5.22 0.03
N ARG A 79 -7.53 -4.27 0.60
CA ARG A 79 -6.18 -3.94 0.14
C ARG A 79 -5.24 -5.15 0.19
N ALA A 80 -5.31 -5.97 1.24
CA ALA A 80 -4.52 -7.19 1.34
C ALA A 80 -4.85 -8.20 0.25
N GLY A 81 -6.14 -8.35 -0.10
CA GLY A 81 -6.58 -9.19 -1.22
C GLY A 81 -6.03 -8.71 -2.55
N THR A 82 -6.14 -7.40 -2.81
CA THR A 82 -5.59 -6.76 -4.02
C THR A 82 -4.08 -6.97 -4.12
N GLU A 83 -3.36 -6.71 -3.03
CA GLU A 83 -1.91 -6.79 -2.96
C GLU A 83 -1.41 -8.23 -3.12
N ASN A 84 -2.06 -9.21 -2.49
CA ASN A 84 -1.69 -10.62 -2.63
C ASN A 84 -1.87 -11.13 -4.06
N MET A 85 -2.96 -10.74 -4.71
CA MET A 85 -3.22 -11.10 -6.11
C MET A 85 -2.16 -10.52 -7.03
N ARG A 86 -1.86 -9.23 -6.86
CA ARG A 86 -0.84 -8.55 -7.65
C ARG A 86 0.56 -9.12 -7.42
N ALA A 87 0.93 -9.40 -6.18
CA ALA A 87 2.21 -10.01 -5.85
C ALA A 87 2.36 -11.41 -6.46
N ALA A 88 1.28 -12.21 -6.45
CA ALA A 88 1.26 -13.52 -7.09
C ALA A 88 1.43 -13.42 -8.61
N TRP A 89 0.76 -12.46 -9.25
CA TRP A 89 0.93 -12.20 -10.67
C TRP A 89 2.35 -11.76 -11.02
N MET A 90 2.93 -10.82 -10.25
CA MET A 90 4.31 -10.39 -10.42
C MET A 90 5.28 -11.56 -10.26
N HIS A 91 5.07 -12.43 -9.27
CA HIS A 91 5.89 -13.61 -9.08
C HIS A 91 5.80 -14.58 -10.26
N ARG A 92 4.58 -14.80 -10.79
CA ARG A 92 4.38 -15.65 -11.97
C ARG A 92 5.12 -15.12 -13.19
N GLN A 93 5.03 -13.82 -13.47
CA GLN A 93 5.60 -13.23 -14.69
C GLN A 93 7.10 -12.97 -14.59
N LEU A 94 7.58 -12.49 -13.45
CA LEU A 94 8.97 -12.09 -13.22
C LEU A 94 9.85 -13.22 -12.67
N GLY A 95 9.24 -14.28 -12.16
CA GLY A 95 9.92 -15.38 -11.48
C GLY A 95 10.35 -15.01 -10.06
N LEU A 96 11.57 -15.42 -9.67
CA LEU A 96 12.12 -15.13 -8.35
C LEU A 96 12.25 -13.61 -8.14
N LEU A 97 11.45 -13.10 -7.21
CA LEU A 97 11.40 -11.68 -6.88
C LEU A 97 12.56 -11.32 -5.94
N PRO A 98 13.38 -10.32 -6.28
CA PRO A 98 14.46 -9.89 -5.40
C PRO A 98 13.92 -9.24 -4.12
N PRO A 99 14.72 -9.20 -3.04
CA PRO A 99 14.34 -8.49 -1.83
C PRO A 99 14.15 -7.00 -2.11
N GLN A 100 13.20 -6.39 -1.39
CA GLN A 100 12.90 -4.97 -1.45
C GLN A 100 14.04 -4.15 -0.86
N GLN A 101 14.49 -3.12 -1.59
CA GLN A 101 15.49 -2.18 -1.12
C GLN A 101 14.85 -1.17 -0.18
N ARG A 102 15.46 -0.97 0.99
CA ARG A 102 14.93 -0.10 2.04
C ARG A 102 15.35 1.37 1.90
N THR A 103 16.37 1.64 1.10
CA THR A 103 16.92 2.98 0.91
C THR A 103 15.94 3.81 0.08
N ALA A 104 15.36 4.84 0.69
CA ALA A 104 14.48 5.77 0.01
C ALA A 104 15.32 6.88 -0.62
N ASP A 105 15.81 6.64 -1.84
CA ASP A 105 16.44 7.67 -2.66
C ASP A 105 15.63 7.83 -3.95
N THR A 106 14.96 8.98 -4.08
CA THR A 106 14.17 9.33 -5.26
C THR A 106 15.02 9.34 -6.53
N ALA A 107 16.28 9.76 -6.46
CA ALA A 107 17.18 9.75 -7.61
C ALA A 107 17.47 8.32 -8.07
N PHE A 108 17.63 7.39 -7.12
CA PHE A 108 17.80 5.98 -7.43
C PHE A 108 16.55 5.36 -8.06
N VAL A 109 15.34 5.67 -7.56
CA VAL A 109 14.08 5.22 -8.16
C VAL A 109 13.91 5.80 -9.57
N ALA A 110 14.17 7.10 -9.74
CA ALA A 110 14.10 7.76 -11.04
C ALA A 110 15.08 7.15 -12.06
N ALA A 111 16.30 6.82 -11.64
CA ALA A 111 17.28 6.15 -12.49
C ALA A 111 16.79 4.78 -12.99
N ARG A 112 16.02 4.04 -12.18
CA ARG A 112 15.40 2.76 -12.61
C ARG A 112 14.25 2.97 -13.58
N LEU A 113 13.44 4.01 -13.41
CA LEU A 113 12.34 4.35 -14.31
C LEU A 113 12.80 4.91 -15.66
N ALA A 114 13.98 5.54 -15.69
CA ALA A 114 14.57 6.12 -16.89
C ALA A 114 14.88 5.08 -17.98
N GLU A 115 15.11 3.82 -17.62
CA GLU A 115 15.18 2.74 -18.58
C GLU A 115 13.77 2.41 -19.09
N VAL A 116 13.51 2.63 -20.38
CA VAL A 116 12.19 2.40 -21.00
C VAL A 116 12.23 1.09 -21.79
N PRO A 117 11.28 0.14 -21.55
CA PRO A 117 11.13 -1.06 -22.35
C PRO A 117 10.98 -0.72 -23.83
N ARG A 118 11.69 -1.47 -24.68
CA ARG A 118 11.64 -1.32 -26.13
C ARG A 118 10.94 -2.51 -26.77
N ALA A 119 10.41 -2.32 -27.97
CA ALA A 119 9.68 -3.35 -28.69
C ALA A 119 10.53 -4.59 -29.07
N ASP A 120 11.85 -4.42 -29.17
CA ASP A 120 12.81 -5.47 -29.51
C ASP A 120 13.31 -6.27 -28.28
N TRP A 121 12.85 -5.94 -27.07
CA TRP A 121 13.27 -6.65 -25.87
C TRP A 121 12.67 -8.05 -25.80
N ASP A 122 13.53 -9.03 -25.53
CA ASP A 122 13.10 -10.38 -25.22
C ASP A 122 12.48 -10.49 -23.81
N VAL A 123 11.83 -11.62 -23.57
CA VAL A 123 11.19 -11.92 -22.28
C VAL A 123 12.21 -11.92 -21.13
N ALA A 124 13.46 -12.36 -21.37
CA ALA A 124 14.49 -12.40 -20.35
C ALA A 124 14.88 -11.00 -19.86
N ARG A 125 15.04 -10.05 -20.79
CA ARG A 125 15.35 -8.65 -20.49
C ARG A 125 14.17 -7.94 -19.82
N LEU A 126 12.95 -8.19 -20.28
CA LEU A 126 11.74 -7.69 -19.62
C LEU A 126 11.64 -8.17 -18.17
N ARG A 127 11.90 -9.45 -17.91
CA ARG A 127 11.95 -10.01 -16.54
C ARG A 127 13.05 -9.39 -15.70
N LEU A 128 14.22 -9.11 -16.26
CA LEU A 128 15.31 -8.46 -15.53
C LEU A 128 14.92 -7.03 -15.12
N HIS A 129 14.37 -6.25 -16.05
CA HIS A 129 13.91 -4.89 -15.78
C HIS A 129 12.74 -4.87 -14.78
N GLY A 130 11.76 -5.75 -14.94
CA GLY A 130 10.65 -5.89 -13.99
C GLY A 130 11.13 -6.25 -12.58
N ARG A 131 12.12 -7.14 -12.43
CA ARG A 131 12.74 -7.45 -11.13
C ARG A 131 13.49 -6.25 -10.53
N ALA A 132 14.17 -5.46 -11.36
CA ALA A 132 14.83 -4.25 -10.91
C ALA A 132 13.82 -3.21 -10.38
N LEU A 133 12.71 -2.99 -11.09
CA LEU A 133 11.60 -2.15 -10.64
C LEU A 133 10.95 -2.68 -9.37
N TRP A 134 10.72 -4.00 -9.30
CA TRP A 134 10.15 -4.63 -8.13
C TRP A 134 11.01 -4.36 -6.89
N SER A 135 12.34 -4.44 -7.01
CA SER A 135 13.25 -4.22 -5.89
C SER A 135 13.20 -2.80 -5.30
N VAL A 136 12.69 -1.81 -6.04
CA VAL A 136 12.59 -0.42 -5.57
C VAL A 136 11.16 0.00 -5.22
N ARG A 137 10.20 -0.92 -5.30
CA ARG A 137 8.78 -0.65 -5.09
C ARG A 137 8.48 -0.07 -3.70
N ASP A 138 9.01 -0.69 -2.66
CA ASP A 138 8.80 -0.23 -1.27
C ASP A 138 9.48 1.12 -1.01
N ALA A 139 10.65 1.34 -1.60
CA ALA A 139 11.32 2.64 -1.56
C ALA A 139 10.48 3.71 -2.26
N ALA A 140 9.93 3.38 -3.42
CA ALA A 140 9.08 4.26 -4.21
C ALA A 140 7.78 4.63 -3.48
N GLY A 141 7.23 3.76 -2.62
CA GLY A 141 6.04 4.01 -1.80
C GLY A 141 6.14 5.23 -0.87
N ARG A 142 7.34 5.75 -0.64
CA ARG A 142 7.60 6.99 0.13
C ARG A 142 7.91 8.20 -0.76
N THR A 143 7.75 8.06 -2.08
CA THR A 143 8.09 9.07 -3.08
C THR A 143 6.88 9.35 -3.99
N PRO A 144 6.84 10.49 -4.69
CA PRO A 144 5.81 10.77 -5.70
C PRO A 144 5.82 9.79 -6.88
N LEU A 145 6.92 9.03 -7.08
CA LEU A 145 7.11 8.11 -8.20
C LEU A 145 6.44 6.74 -7.98
N HIS A 146 5.81 6.49 -6.83
CA HIS A 146 5.20 5.19 -6.53
C HIS A 146 4.25 4.72 -7.63
N GLN A 147 3.32 5.58 -8.06
CA GLN A 147 2.32 5.24 -9.07
C GLN A 147 2.96 4.93 -10.42
N GLU A 148 4.07 5.58 -10.77
CA GLU A 148 4.78 5.32 -12.01
C GLU A 148 5.51 3.97 -11.98
N VAL A 149 6.11 3.60 -10.83
CA VAL A 149 6.69 2.27 -10.62
C VAL A 149 5.62 1.19 -10.72
N GLU A 150 4.49 1.37 -10.04
CA GLU A 150 3.35 0.44 -10.08
C GLU A 150 2.84 0.26 -11.53
N ALA A 151 2.59 1.36 -12.24
CA ALA A 151 2.10 1.32 -13.61
C ALA A 151 3.12 0.68 -14.57
N ARG A 152 4.42 0.93 -14.37
CA ARG A 152 5.48 0.31 -15.19
C ARG A 152 5.59 -1.18 -14.92
N LEU A 153 5.51 -1.61 -13.66
CA LEU A 153 5.48 -3.02 -13.28
C LEU A 153 4.31 -3.75 -13.95
N ASP A 154 3.10 -3.17 -13.87
CA ASP A 154 1.92 -3.77 -14.48
C ASP A 154 2.06 -3.88 -16.00
N ARG A 155 2.60 -2.83 -16.65
CA ARG A 155 2.87 -2.86 -18.09
C ARG A 155 3.88 -3.95 -18.46
N VAL A 156 4.99 -4.06 -17.74
CA VAL A 156 6.03 -5.06 -18.03
C VAL A 156 5.49 -6.48 -17.84
N ALA A 157 4.77 -6.73 -16.74
CA ALA A 157 4.15 -8.03 -16.49
C ALA A 157 3.06 -8.37 -17.53
N ALA A 158 2.28 -7.38 -17.98
CA ALA A 158 1.30 -7.54 -19.04
C ALA A 158 1.94 -7.91 -20.40
N VAL A 159 3.03 -7.23 -20.78
CA VAL A 159 3.77 -7.56 -22.01
C VAL A 159 4.37 -8.97 -21.93
N ILE A 160 4.95 -9.36 -20.80
CA ILE A 160 5.47 -10.72 -20.61
C ILE A 160 4.34 -11.75 -20.75
N SER A 161 3.19 -11.52 -20.11
CA SER A 161 2.04 -12.42 -20.19
C SER A 161 1.52 -12.57 -21.62
N ASP A 162 1.48 -11.47 -22.40
CA ASP A 162 1.10 -11.53 -23.81
C ASP A 162 2.09 -12.34 -24.67
N LEU A 163 3.39 -12.14 -24.46
CA LEU A 163 4.45 -12.83 -25.21
C LEU A 163 4.59 -14.32 -24.86
N THR A 164 4.15 -14.73 -23.68
CA THR A 164 4.32 -16.11 -23.18
C THR A 164 3.02 -16.91 -23.21
N GLU A 165 1.88 -16.25 -23.43
CA GLU A 165 0.53 -16.84 -23.31
C GLU A 165 0.28 -17.52 -21.94
N ASP A 166 1.09 -17.17 -20.93
CA ASP A 166 0.98 -17.72 -19.59
C ASP A 166 -0.25 -17.16 -18.87
N GLU A 167 -1.28 -17.98 -18.74
CA GLU A 167 -2.48 -17.65 -17.95
C GLU A 167 -2.14 -17.56 -16.46
N PHE A 168 -2.70 -16.55 -15.79
CA PHE A 168 -2.50 -16.35 -14.36
C PHE A 168 -3.55 -17.13 -13.55
N ASP A 169 -3.11 -18.12 -12.78
CA ASP A 169 -3.97 -18.83 -11.81
C ASP A 169 -4.26 -17.94 -10.59
N THR A 170 -5.50 -17.46 -10.50
CA THR A 170 -5.98 -16.59 -9.41
C THR A 170 -5.89 -17.24 -8.03
N ARG A 171 -5.82 -18.57 -7.94
CA ARG A 171 -5.61 -19.29 -6.67
C ARG A 171 -4.27 -18.95 -6.02
N LEU A 172 -3.26 -18.60 -6.82
CA LEU A 172 -1.94 -18.21 -6.29
C LEU A 172 -1.98 -16.91 -5.49
N GLY A 173 -2.97 -16.05 -5.74
CA GLY A 173 -3.22 -14.83 -4.98
C GLY A 173 -4.03 -15.03 -3.69
N GLN A 174 -4.72 -16.17 -3.55
CA GLN A 174 -5.60 -16.46 -2.41
C GLN A 174 -4.89 -17.33 -1.37
N ARG A 175 -3.88 -16.75 -0.69
CA ARG A 175 -2.98 -17.52 0.20
C ARG A 175 -2.89 -17.05 1.65
N ASP A 176 -3.53 -15.92 2.00
CA ASP A 176 -3.43 -15.39 3.38
C ASP A 176 -4.57 -15.95 4.24
N ASP A 177 -4.25 -17.05 4.94
CA ASP A 177 -5.17 -17.77 5.81
C ASP A 177 -5.78 -16.88 6.91
N ARG A 178 -5.08 -15.80 7.31
CA ARG A 178 -5.59 -14.84 8.31
C ARG A 178 -6.87 -14.17 7.83
N TYR A 179 -7.02 -13.96 6.53
CA TYR A 179 -8.22 -13.38 5.92
C TYR A 179 -9.18 -14.44 5.41
N LEU A 180 -8.69 -15.54 4.83
CA LEU A 180 -9.54 -16.62 4.31
C LEU A 180 -10.30 -17.36 5.42
N LEU A 181 -9.67 -17.55 6.58
CA LEU A 181 -10.25 -18.22 7.74
C LEU A 181 -10.71 -17.24 8.82
N HIS A 182 -10.79 -15.95 8.49
CA HIS A 182 -11.16 -14.92 9.47
C HIS A 182 -12.57 -15.20 10.04
N PRO A 183 -12.81 -15.07 11.36
CA PRO A 183 -14.11 -15.40 11.95
C PRO A 183 -15.26 -14.51 11.44
N ASP A 184 -15.00 -13.22 11.20
CA ASP A 184 -15.97 -12.29 10.61
C ASP A 184 -16.13 -12.54 9.09
N PRO A 185 -17.34 -12.95 8.61
CA PRO A 185 -17.58 -13.20 7.19
C PRO A 185 -17.40 -11.97 6.30
N ASP A 186 -17.63 -10.76 6.81
CA ASP A 186 -17.49 -9.54 6.00
C ASP A 186 -16.02 -9.24 5.71
N VAL A 187 -15.13 -9.56 6.64
CA VAL A 187 -13.68 -9.43 6.44
C VAL A 187 -13.21 -10.41 5.36
N ARG A 188 -13.71 -11.66 5.37
CA ARG A 188 -13.43 -12.64 4.32
C ARG A 188 -13.92 -12.15 2.96
N ALA A 189 -15.17 -11.67 2.90
CA ALA A 189 -15.78 -11.15 1.68
C ALA A 189 -15.01 -9.93 1.15
N ALA A 190 -14.58 -9.01 2.01
CA ALA A 190 -13.79 -7.85 1.62
C ALA A 190 -12.44 -8.25 1.02
N TYR A 191 -11.75 -9.24 1.61
CA TYR A 191 -10.50 -9.78 1.07
C TYR A 191 -10.70 -10.38 -0.32
N LEU A 192 -11.70 -11.25 -0.49
CA LEU A 192 -12.00 -11.87 -1.79
C LEU A 192 -12.40 -10.82 -2.84
N ALA A 193 -13.21 -9.82 -2.45
CA ALA A 193 -13.59 -8.72 -3.34
C ALA A 193 -12.36 -7.94 -3.82
N GLY A 194 -11.42 -7.60 -2.93
CA GLY A 194 -10.18 -6.93 -3.31
C GLY A 194 -9.30 -7.77 -4.25
N GLY A 195 -9.32 -9.10 -4.06
CA GLY A 195 -8.69 -10.04 -4.99
C GLY A 195 -9.33 -10.01 -6.38
N SER A 196 -10.66 -10.02 -6.47
CA SER A 196 -11.39 -9.91 -7.75
C SER A 196 -11.13 -8.58 -8.44
N GLU A 197 -11.17 -7.46 -7.70
CA GLU A 197 -10.83 -6.12 -8.22
C GLU A 197 -9.42 -6.10 -8.83
N ALA A 198 -8.45 -6.78 -8.20
CA ALA A 198 -7.10 -6.90 -8.76
C ALA A 198 -7.05 -7.75 -10.03
N VAL A 199 -7.82 -8.85 -10.12
CA VAL A 199 -7.88 -9.66 -11.35
C VAL A 199 -8.42 -8.82 -12.52
N GLU A 200 -9.47 -8.05 -12.30
CA GLU A 200 -10.01 -7.14 -13.32
C GLU A 200 -8.97 -6.12 -13.78
N ALA A 201 -8.23 -5.51 -12.84
CA ALA A 201 -7.15 -4.59 -13.16
C ALA A 201 -6.02 -5.25 -13.97
N ILE A 202 -5.62 -6.47 -13.61
CA ILE A 202 -4.60 -7.25 -14.34
C ILE A 202 -5.05 -7.53 -15.77
N MET A 203 -6.29 -8.02 -15.97
CA MET A 203 -6.84 -8.29 -17.30
C MET A 203 -6.96 -7.01 -18.13
N GLY A 204 -7.30 -5.89 -17.49
CA GLY A 204 -7.28 -4.56 -18.09
C GLY A 204 -5.89 -4.15 -18.58
N ALA A 205 -4.85 -4.36 -17.76
CA ALA A 205 -3.47 -4.07 -18.13
C ALA A 205 -2.98 -4.91 -19.31
N ILE A 206 -3.30 -6.21 -19.34
CA ILE A 206 -3.00 -7.11 -20.46
C ILE A 206 -3.69 -6.62 -21.74
N SER A 207 -4.97 -6.29 -21.65
CA SER A 207 -5.74 -5.79 -22.81
C SER A 207 -5.19 -4.46 -23.33
N ALA A 208 -4.78 -3.56 -22.44
CA ALA A 208 -4.14 -2.30 -22.79
C ALA A 208 -2.77 -2.51 -23.46
N ALA A 209 -1.95 -3.42 -22.94
CA ALA A 209 -0.66 -3.75 -23.54
C ALA A 209 -0.81 -4.29 -24.97
N ARG A 210 -1.78 -5.20 -25.19
CA ARG A 210 -2.13 -5.70 -26.52
C ARG A 210 -2.60 -4.59 -27.46
N ALA A 211 -3.42 -3.67 -26.96
CA ALA A 211 -3.90 -2.54 -27.77
C ALA A 211 -2.74 -1.63 -28.20
N GLN A 212 -1.81 -1.34 -27.28
CA GLN A 212 -0.61 -0.56 -27.57
C GLN A 212 0.27 -1.26 -28.61
N ALA A 213 0.54 -2.56 -28.45
CA ALA A 213 1.35 -3.32 -29.39
C ALA A 213 0.77 -3.30 -30.82
N ARG A 214 -0.57 -3.39 -30.96
CA ARG A 214 -1.24 -3.25 -32.27
C ARG A 214 -1.10 -1.85 -32.85
N ALA A 215 -1.21 -0.81 -32.03
CA ALA A 215 -1.03 0.57 -32.47
C ALA A 215 0.41 0.82 -32.95
N ASP A 216 1.40 0.32 -32.22
CA ASP A 216 2.83 0.46 -32.56
C ASP A 216 3.15 -0.28 -33.87
N ALA A 217 2.60 -1.50 -34.05
CA ALA A 217 2.75 -2.26 -35.29
C ALA A 217 2.11 -1.53 -36.50
N ALA A 218 0.93 -0.94 -36.32
CA ALA A 218 0.28 -0.14 -37.36
C ALA A 218 1.09 1.11 -37.73
N ALA A 219 1.65 1.81 -36.73
CA ALA A 219 2.51 2.96 -36.94
C ALA A 219 3.79 2.60 -37.71
N GLN A 220 4.42 1.47 -37.37
CA GLN A 220 5.60 0.98 -38.09
C GLN A 220 5.28 0.62 -39.54
N ALA A 221 4.18 -0.09 -39.78
CA ALA A 221 3.75 -0.45 -41.14
C ALA A 221 3.47 0.80 -42.01
N ALA A 222 2.87 1.84 -41.41
CA ALA A 222 2.64 3.12 -42.08
C ALA A 222 3.96 3.84 -42.41
N ALA A 223 4.91 3.87 -41.47
CA ALA A 223 6.24 4.43 -41.69
C ALA A 223 7.00 3.72 -42.81
N ASP A 224 6.94 2.38 -42.85
CA ASP A 224 7.57 1.57 -43.89
C ASP A 224 6.93 1.80 -45.27
N SER A 225 5.60 1.98 -45.32
CA SER A 225 4.91 2.33 -46.57
C SER A 225 5.36 3.69 -47.10
N LEU A 226 5.39 4.70 -46.24
CA LEU A 226 5.84 6.04 -46.60
C LEU A 226 7.31 6.04 -47.09
N ALA A 227 8.16 5.25 -46.44
CA ALA A 227 9.55 5.09 -46.86
C ALA A 227 9.67 4.45 -48.27
N ARG A 228 8.83 3.45 -48.57
CA ARG A 228 8.77 2.83 -49.91
C ARG A 228 8.30 3.82 -50.97
N GLU A 229 7.25 4.57 -50.70
CA GLU A 229 6.72 5.61 -51.61
C GLU A 229 7.74 6.70 -51.88
N ARG A 230 8.39 7.22 -50.83
CA ARG A 230 9.48 8.21 -50.97
C ARG A 230 10.61 7.66 -51.84
N ASN A 231 11.04 6.42 -51.59
CA ASN A 231 12.13 5.81 -52.36
C ASN A 231 11.72 5.50 -53.82
N ALA A 232 10.45 5.22 -54.08
CA ALA A 232 9.92 5.07 -55.45
C ALA A 232 9.89 6.42 -56.17
N ALA A 233 9.42 7.49 -55.53
CA ALA A 233 9.40 8.84 -56.09
C ALA A 233 10.83 9.34 -56.40
N LEU A 234 11.78 9.12 -55.49
CA LEU A 234 13.19 9.46 -55.72
C LEU A 234 13.80 8.69 -56.90
N ARG A 235 13.42 7.42 -57.08
CA ARG A 235 13.86 6.64 -58.25
C ARG A 235 13.28 7.20 -59.55
N ALA A 236 11.98 7.50 -59.57
CA ALA A 236 11.33 8.12 -60.72
C ALA A 236 11.97 9.47 -61.10
N LEU A 237 12.29 10.32 -60.11
CA LEU A 237 13.00 11.59 -60.34
C LEU A 237 14.39 11.37 -60.96
N ARG A 238 15.14 10.35 -60.52
CA ARG A 238 16.46 10.02 -61.10
C ARG A 238 16.35 9.49 -62.53
N GLU A 239 15.29 8.78 -62.85
CA GLU A 239 15.04 8.30 -64.21
C GLU A 239 14.69 9.45 -65.15
N ILE A 240 13.87 10.41 -64.71
CA ILE A 240 13.56 11.63 -65.47
C ILE A 240 14.80 12.50 -65.66
N HIS A 241 15.64 12.62 -64.63
CA HIS A 241 16.84 13.47 -64.66
C HIS A 241 18.09 12.77 -65.23
N ARG A 242 17.97 11.56 -65.77
CA ARG A 242 19.08 10.91 -66.46
C ARG A 242 19.39 11.72 -67.72
N PRO A 243 20.61 12.24 -67.91
CA PRO A 243 20.94 13.08 -69.06
C PRO A 243 21.02 12.22 -70.33
N THR A 244 19.89 12.01 -71.00
CA THR A 244 19.79 11.43 -72.35
C THR A 244 20.55 12.29 -73.35
N GLY A 245 20.54 13.61 -73.16
CA GLY A 245 21.22 14.57 -74.04
C GLY A 245 22.73 14.35 -74.20
N SER A 246 23.45 13.83 -73.21
CA SER A 246 24.90 13.59 -73.36
C SER A 246 25.22 12.38 -74.22
N ARG A 247 24.42 11.31 -74.10
CA ARG A 247 24.60 10.04 -74.82
C ARG A 247 24.15 10.17 -76.27
N ASP A 248 23.02 10.85 -76.49
CA ASP A 248 22.49 11.12 -77.82
C ASP A 248 23.34 12.19 -78.55
N ALA A 249 23.90 13.17 -77.84
CA ALA A 249 24.85 14.12 -78.43
C ALA A 249 26.19 13.46 -78.79
N HIS A 250 26.70 12.52 -77.98
CA HIS A 250 27.92 11.76 -78.32
C HIS A 250 27.68 10.84 -79.52
N ALA A 251 26.54 10.14 -79.55
CA ALA A 251 26.15 9.30 -80.69
C ALA A 251 25.97 10.13 -81.97
N ALA A 252 25.32 11.29 -81.89
CA ALA A 252 25.19 12.22 -83.01
C ALA A 252 26.55 12.76 -83.47
N TRP A 253 27.47 13.05 -82.54
CA TRP A 253 28.81 13.51 -82.85
C TRP A 253 29.68 12.42 -83.51
N GLU A 254 29.63 11.18 -83.04
CA GLU A 254 30.32 10.04 -83.65
C GLU A 254 29.80 9.72 -85.06
N GLU A 255 28.50 9.89 -85.29
CA GLU A 255 27.87 9.72 -86.61
C GLU A 255 28.30 10.83 -87.58
N GLN A 256 28.40 12.07 -87.09
CA GLN A 256 28.91 13.20 -87.87
C GLN A 256 30.40 13.06 -88.20
N ALA A 257 31.22 12.59 -87.25
CA ALA A 257 32.63 12.31 -87.46
C ALA A 257 32.84 11.23 -88.55
N ARG A 258 32.01 10.18 -88.58
CA ARG A 258 32.02 9.15 -89.64
C ARG A 258 31.64 9.69 -91.02
N ARG A 259 30.78 10.72 -91.11
CA ARG A 259 30.40 11.36 -92.39
C ARG A 259 31.49 12.29 -92.94
N ILE A 260 32.25 12.94 -92.07
CA ILE A 260 33.33 13.87 -92.46
C ILE A 260 34.62 13.11 -92.80
N GLY A 261 34.83 11.90 -92.25
CA GLY A 261 35.98 11.04 -92.54
C GLY A 261 35.88 10.17 -93.81
N ARG A 262 34.94 10.45 -94.71
CA ARG A 262 34.87 9.88 -96.07
C ARG A 262 35.05 11.00 -97.09
#